data_AF-A0A447TWC3-F1
#
_entry.id   AF-A0A447TWC3-F1
#
_cell.length_a   1.000
_cell.length_b   1.000
_cell.length_c   1.000
_cell.angle_alpha   90.00
_cell.angle_beta   90.00
_cell.angle_gamma   90.00
#
_symmetry.space_group_name_H-M   'P 1'
#
loop_
_entity.id
_entity.type
_entity.pdbx_description
1 polymer ?
#
loop_
_entity_poly.entity_id
_entity_poly.type
_entity_poly.pdbx_seq_one_letter_code
_entity_poly.pdbx_strand_id
1 'polypeptide(L)'
;MATHCWWRKKRKRSSPDRATARPCFEDPELSDWQQYQDKVALVVTSTTGQGDLPDSIAPLFHGIKDTLGFQPNLRYGVIALGDSSYPNFCNGGKQFDALLQEQSAQRVGGDVIH
;
A
#
# COMPACT_ATOMS: atom_id res chain seq x y z
N MET A 1 -9.07 -19.19 43.68
CA MET A 1 -9.82 -18.63 42.54
C MET A 1 -10.07 -17.16 42.84
N ALA A 2 -9.35 -16.26 42.16
CA ALA A 2 -9.51 -14.83 42.30
C ALA A 2 -9.47 -14.19 40.91
N THR A 3 -10.39 -13.26 40.73
CA THR A 3 -10.88 -12.68 39.49
C THR A 3 -10.05 -11.46 39.09
N HIS A 4 -9.74 -11.35 37.79
CA HIS A 4 -9.43 -10.14 36.98
C HIS A 4 -8.61 -8.94 37.55
N CYS A 5 -7.54 -8.59 36.82
CA CYS A 5 -7.10 -7.22 36.48
C CYS A 5 -6.17 -7.31 35.24
N TRP A 6 -6.63 -7.01 34.02
CA TRP A 6 -6.57 -5.72 33.30
C TRP A 6 -5.20 -5.02 33.29
N TRP A 7 -4.76 -4.60 32.07
CA TRP A 7 -3.56 -3.82 31.70
C TRP A 7 -2.24 -4.62 31.66
N ARG A 8 -1.45 -4.72 30.57
CA ARG A 8 -0.78 -3.59 29.89
C ARG A 8 0.14 -4.08 28.74
N LYS A 9 -0.32 -4.05 27.48
CA LYS A 9 0.41 -3.58 26.27
C LYS A 9 -0.34 -3.90 24.96
N LYS A 10 -1.64 -3.61 24.92
CA LYS A 10 -2.24 -3.06 23.69
C LYS A 10 -1.74 -1.62 23.56
N ARG A 11 -0.75 -1.34 22.73
CA ARG A 11 -0.59 0.01 22.15
C ARG A 11 -1.28 0.03 20.80
N LYS A 12 -2.62 0.01 20.82
CA LYS A 12 -3.38 0.74 19.81
C LYS A 12 -3.04 2.21 20.02
N ARG A 13 -2.17 2.78 19.19
CA ARG A 13 -2.07 4.24 19.08
C ARG A 13 -3.24 4.69 18.22
N SER A 14 -4.42 4.69 18.83
CA SER A 14 -5.55 5.47 18.39
C SER A 14 -5.24 6.93 18.71
N SER A 15 -4.64 7.65 17.75
CA SER A 15 -4.76 9.10 17.69
C SER A 15 -6.05 9.41 16.93
N PRO A 16 -7.06 10.01 17.57
CA PRO A 16 -8.28 10.42 16.90
C PRO A 16 -8.08 11.84 16.34
N ASP A 17 -7.61 11.93 15.10
CA ASP A 17 -7.85 13.12 14.29
C ASP A 17 -8.90 12.79 13.22
N ARG A 18 -9.93 13.63 13.15
CA ARG A 18 -11.30 13.22 12.87
C ARG A 18 -11.71 13.61 11.46
N ALA A 19 -11.37 12.76 10.48
CA ALA A 19 -12.19 12.46 9.30
C ALA A 19 -11.46 11.44 8.42
N THR A 20 -12.03 10.25 8.22
CA THR A 20 -11.48 9.17 7.37
C THR A 20 -10.34 8.37 8.03
N ALA A 21 -10.66 7.55 9.04
CA ALA A 21 -9.79 6.43 9.38
C ALA A 21 -9.75 5.47 8.20
N ARG A 22 -8.79 5.64 7.30
CA ARG A 22 -8.58 4.72 6.17
C ARG A 22 -8.03 3.41 6.75
N PRO A 23 -8.65 2.26 6.45
CA PRO A 23 -8.11 0.98 6.86
C PRO A 23 -6.71 0.80 6.26
N CYS A 24 -5.74 0.47 7.10
CA CYS A 24 -4.43 0.00 6.66
C CYS A 24 -4.54 -1.51 6.46
N PHE A 25 -4.19 -1.99 5.28
CA PHE A 25 -4.16 -3.41 4.96
C PHE A 25 -2.70 -3.85 4.92
N GLU A 26 -2.35 -4.84 5.73
CA GLU A 26 -1.01 -5.45 5.71
C GLU A 26 -0.90 -6.50 4.59
N ASP A 27 -1.98 -7.24 4.35
CA ASP A 27 -2.13 -8.20 3.24
C ASP A 27 -3.40 -7.88 2.44
N PRO A 28 -3.37 -6.87 1.55
CA PRO A 28 -4.55 -6.46 0.78
C PRO A 28 -4.93 -7.49 -0.29
N GLU A 29 -6.21 -7.79 -0.40
CA GLU A 29 -6.75 -8.61 -1.49
C GLU A 29 -7.21 -7.74 -2.67
N LEU A 30 -7.36 -8.36 -3.84
CA LEU A 30 -7.91 -7.69 -5.03
C LEU A 30 -9.33 -7.16 -4.79
N SER A 31 -10.11 -7.87 -3.97
CA SER A 31 -11.47 -7.50 -3.57
C SER A 31 -11.49 -6.18 -2.80
N ASP A 32 -10.54 -5.96 -1.89
CA ASP A 32 -10.38 -4.70 -1.16
C ASP A 32 -10.03 -3.57 -2.12
N TRP A 33 -9.12 -3.81 -3.06
CA TRP A 33 -8.72 -2.80 -4.04
C TRP A 33 -9.88 -2.33 -4.92
N GLN A 34 -10.72 -3.27 -5.37
CA GLN A 34 -11.88 -2.95 -6.21
C GLN A 34 -12.84 -1.96 -5.53
N GLN A 35 -12.98 -2.02 -4.20
CA GLN A 35 -13.81 -1.08 -3.44
C GLN A 35 -13.30 0.38 -3.46
N TYR A 36 -12.07 0.60 -3.93
CA TYR A 36 -11.42 1.90 -4.06
C TYR A 36 -11.19 2.35 -5.51
N GLN A 37 -11.71 1.64 -6.52
CA GLN A 37 -11.55 2.00 -7.94
C GLN A 37 -11.99 3.43 -8.29
N ASP A 38 -12.99 3.99 -7.60
CA ASP A 38 -13.44 5.37 -7.78
C ASP A 38 -12.99 6.32 -6.64
N LYS A 39 -12.04 5.87 -5.82
CA LYS A 39 -11.53 6.58 -4.63
C LYS A 39 -10.02 6.81 -4.74
N VAL A 40 -9.41 7.16 -3.61
CA VAL A 40 -7.96 7.39 -3.49
C VAL A 40 -7.31 6.24 -2.72
N ALA A 41 -6.40 5.51 -3.36
CA ALA A 41 -5.55 4.49 -2.76
C ALA A 41 -4.16 5.06 -2.42
N LEU A 42 -3.52 4.55 -1.36
CA LEU A 42 -2.13 4.88 -1.04
C LEU A 42 -1.38 3.56 -0.87
N VAL A 43 -0.42 3.31 -1.76
CA VAL A 43 0.43 2.13 -1.73
C VAL A 43 1.71 2.50 -1.00
N VAL A 44 1.99 1.84 0.11
CA VAL A 44 3.24 1.98 0.85
C VAL A 44 3.96 0.64 0.77
N THR A 45 5.12 0.60 0.12
CA THR A 45 5.85 -0.65 -0.09
C THR A 45 7.35 -0.46 0.12
N SER A 46 7.98 -1.45 0.76
CA SER A 46 9.43 -1.55 0.88
C SER A 46 9.97 -2.54 -0.14
N THR A 47 11.15 -2.30 -0.70
CA THR A 47 11.83 -3.33 -1.50
C THR A 47 12.47 -4.39 -0.62
N THR A 48 12.35 -5.66 -0.99
CA THR A 48 13.21 -6.69 -0.43
C THR A 48 14.64 -6.52 -0.97
N GLY A 49 15.65 -7.08 -0.30
CA GLY A 49 17.06 -6.86 -0.64
C GLY A 49 17.50 -7.29 -2.06
N GLN A 50 16.62 -7.93 -2.83
CA GLN A 50 16.84 -8.28 -4.24
C GLN A 50 16.19 -7.30 -5.24
N GLY A 51 15.37 -6.35 -4.75
CA GLY A 51 14.61 -5.42 -5.59
C GLY A 51 13.20 -5.89 -5.93
N ASP A 52 12.73 -6.97 -5.30
CA ASP A 52 11.39 -7.51 -5.51
C ASP A 52 10.37 -6.90 -4.53
N LEU A 53 9.09 -7.07 -4.88
CA LEU A 53 7.96 -6.76 -4.01
C LEU A 53 7.91 -7.76 -2.83
N PRO A 54 7.52 -7.32 -1.62
CA PRO A 54 7.31 -8.22 -0.50
C PRO A 54 6.13 -9.15 -0.75
N ASP A 55 6.17 -10.35 -0.17
CA ASP A 55 5.16 -11.41 -0.39
C ASP A 55 3.73 -10.97 -0.01
N SER A 56 3.59 -10.02 0.92
CA SER A 56 2.28 -9.46 1.28
C SER A 56 1.63 -8.62 0.18
N ILE A 57 2.41 -7.95 -0.68
CA ILE A 57 1.88 -7.06 -1.72
C ILE A 57 1.97 -7.64 -3.13
N ALA A 58 2.83 -8.63 -3.34
CA ALA A 58 2.98 -9.30 -4.64
C ALA A 58 1.66 -9.89 -5.16
N PRO A 59 0.84 -10.60 -4.36
CA PRO A 59 -0.46 -11.12 -4.82
C PRO A 59 -1.41 -10.01 -5.29
N LEU A 60 -1.44 -8.88 -4.59
CA LEU A 60 -2.24 -7.72 -4.99
C LEU A 60 -1.74 -7.16 -6.33
N PHE A 61 -0.44 -6.96 -6.48
CA PHE A 61 0.17 -6.44 -7.70
C PHE A 61 -0.20 -7.30 -8.92
N HIS A 62 -0.05 -8.62 -8.80
CA HIS A 62 -0.45 -9.57 -9.84
C HIS A 62 -1.96 -9.53 -10.11
N GLY A 63 -2.79 -9.50 -9.06
CA GLY A 63 -4.24 -9.40 -9.19
C GLY A 63 -4.69 -8.15 -9.95
N ILE A 64 -4.10 -6.98 -9.66
CA ILE A 64 -4.40 -5.73 -10.35
C ILE A 64 -3.97 -5.84 -11.82
N LYS A 65 -2.75 -6.32 -12.07
CA LYS A 65 -2.19 -6.46 -13.42
C LYS A 65 -3.02 -7.39 -14.30
N ASP A 66 -3.42 -8.53 -13.77
CA ASP A 66 -4.09 -9.57 -14.57
C ASP A 66 -5.60 -9.33 -14.69
N THR A 67 -6.23 -8.63 -13.73
CA THR A 67 -7.70 -8.53 -13.66
C THR A 67 -8.27 -7.16 -13.99
N LEU A 68 -7.59 -6.06 -13.63
CA LEU A 68 -8.24 -4.74 -13.63
C LEU A 68 -8.06 -3.98 -14.93
N GLY A 69 -6.87 -3.97 -15.52
CA GLY A 69 -6.56 -3.50 -16.88
C GLY A 69 -6.78 -2.00 -17.18
N PHE A 70 -7.89 -1.38 -16.75
CA PHE A 70 -8.24 0.01 -17.02
C PHE A 70 -8.97 0.65 -15.83
N GLN A 71 -8.36 1.66 -15.22
CA GLN A 71 -8.81 2.28 -13.96
C GLN A 71 -8.68 3.82 -13.97
N PRO A 72 -9.35 4.55 -14.88
CA PRO A 72 -9.16 6.00 -15.04
C PRO A 72 -9.68 6.86 -13.88
N ASN A 73 -10.64 6.34 -13.11
CA ASN A 73 -11.22 7.04 -11.95
C ASN A 73 -10.40 6.83 -10.67
N LEU A 74 -9.49 5.85 -10.69
CA LEU A 74 -8.68 5.51 -9.54
C LEU A 74 -7.64 6.59 -9.35
N ARG A 75 -7.63 7.15 -8.15
CA ARG A 75 -6.58 8.06 -7.71
C ARG A 75 -5.62 7.30 -6.81
N TYR A 76 -4.31 7.40 -7.04
CA TYR A 76 -3.35 6.66 -6.22
C TYR A 76 -2.13 7.49 -5.84
N GLY A 77 -1.49 7.12 -4.73
CA GLY A 77 -0.14 7.56 -4.38
C GLY A 77 0.74 6.36 -4.09
N VAL A 78 2.04 6.47 -4.38
CA VAL A 78 3.03 5.43 -4.07
C VAL A 78 4.09 6.03 -3.16
N ILE A 79 4.36 5.34 -2.04
CA ILE A 79 5.46 5.64 -1.13
C ILE A 79 6.36 4.42 -1.13
N ALA A 80 7.56 4.59 -1.66
CA ALA A 80 8.58 3.55 -1.69
C ALA A 80 9.55 3.79 -0.54
N LEU A 81 9.62 2.85 0.39
CA LEU A 81 10.58 2.88 1.49
C LEU A 81 11.83 2.08 1.06
N GLY A 82 12.94 2.78 0.87
CA GLY A 82 14.22 2.16 0.50
C GLY A 82 15.34 2.61 1.44
N ASP A 83 16.48 1.93 1.34
CA ASP A 83 17.74 2.49 1.78
C ASP A 83 18.56 2.75 0.50
N SER A 84 18.93 4.01 0.29
CA SER A 84 19.74 4.45 -0.86
C SER A 84 21.08 3.72 -1.01
N SER A 85 21.51 2.98 0.02
CA SER A 85 22.71 2.13 0.00
C SER A 85 22.58 0.91 -0.93
N TYR A 86 21.36 0.53 -1.34
CA TYR A 86 21.13 -0.60 -2.25
C TYR A 86 20.84 -0.11 -3.68
N PRO A 87 21.50 -0.65 -4.72
CA PRO A 87 21.31 -0.18 -6.10
C PRO A 87 19.88 -0.41 -6.65
N ASN A 88 19.16 -1.41 -6.13
CA ASN A 88 17.78 -1.73 -6.52
C ASN A 88 16.74 -1.12 -5.56
N PHE A 89 17.11 -0.05 -4.85
CA PHE A 89 16.19 0.64 -3.95
C PHE A 89 14.96 1.17 -4.69
N CYS A 90 13.80 1.05 -4.04
CA CYS A 90 12.51 1.56 -4.51
C CYS A 90 11.95 0.92 -5.79
N ASN A 91 12.53 -0.17 -6.28
CA ASN A 91 12.04 -0.88 -7.46
C ASN A 91 10.58 -1.36 -7.30
N GLY A 92 10.17 -1.79 -6.11
CA GLY A 92 8.79 -2.20 -5.85
C GLY A 92 7.77 -1.06 -6.03
N GLY A 93 8.09 0.14 -5.54
CA GLY A 93 7.24 1.32 -5.76
C GLY A 93 7.20 1.74 -7.24
N LYS A 94 8.34 1.70 -7.93
CA LYS A 94 8.43 2.01 -9.37
C LYS A 94 7.60 1.04 -10.21
N GLN A 95 7.61 -0.26 -9.88
CA GLN A 95 6.78 -1.25 -10.56
C GLN A 95 5.29 -0.96 -10.35
N PHE A 96 4.88 -0.61 -9.13
CA PHE A 96 3.49 -0.24 -8.84
C PHE A 96 3.05 1.02 -9.59
N ASP A 97 3.89 2.07 -9.59
CA ASP A 97 3.61 3.29 -10.33
C ASP A 97 3.45 3.00 -11.82
N ALA A 98 4.40 2.29 -12.44
CA ALA A 98 4.33 1.92 -13.85
C ALA A 98 3.05 1.14 -14.18
N LEU A 99 2.70 0.12 -13.38
CA LEU A 99 1.50 -0.67 -13.58
C LEU A 99 0.21 0.17 -13.50
N LEU A 100 0.14 1.13 -12.58
CA LEU A 100 -1.05 1.98 -12.41
C LEU A 100 -1.14 3.06 -13.49
N GLN A 101 0.00 3.59 -13.94
CA GLN A 101 0.06 4.49 -15.10
C GLN A 101 -0.41 3.79 -16.38
N GLU A 102 0.02 2.55 -16.62
CA GLU A 102 -0.42 1.74 -17.77
C GLU A 102 -1.94 1.56 -17.79
N GLN A 103 -2.56 1.43 -16.61
CA GLN A 103 -4.01 1.30 -16.45
C GLN A 103 -4.75 2.65 -16.46
N SER A 104 -4.07 3.75 -16.83
CA SER A 104 -4.62 5.11 -16.86
C SER A 104 -5.06 5.66 -15.50
N ALA A 105 -4.58 5.11 -14.39
CA ALA A 105 -4.91 5.62 -13.06
C ALA A 105 -4.26 6.99 -12.82
N GLN A 106 -4.93 7.83 -12.04
CA GLN A 106 -4.48 9.19 -11.77
C GLN A 106 -3.61 9.24 -10.53
N ARG A 107 -2.37 9.69 -10.69
CA ARG A 107 -1.49 9.87 -9.56
C ARG A 107 -1.79 11.14 -8.78
N VAL A 108 -1.88 11.02 -7.46
CA VAL A 108 -2.13 12.12 -6.52
C VAL A 108 -0.83 12.49 -5.82
N GLY A 109 -0.05 13.37 -6.45
CA GLY A 109 1.21 13.91 -5.90
C GLY A 109 2.49 13.35 -6.53
N GLY A 110 3.63 13.94 -6.16
CA GLY A 110 4.96 13.51 -6.60
C GLY A 110 5.43 12.21 -5.91
N ASP A 111 6.48 11.57 -6.45
CA ASP A 111 7.02 10.32 -5.90
C ASP A 111 7.76 10.71 -4.65
N VAL A 112 7.30 10.22 -3.50
CA VAL A 112 8.04 10.35 -2.26
C VAL A 112 8.87 9.09 -2.12
N ILE A 113 10.03 9.13 -2.75
CA ILE A 113 11.11 8.15 -2.57
C ILE A 113 11.94 8.66 -1.38
N HIS A 114 11.99 7.88 -0.31
CA HIS A 114 12.85 8.12 0.84
C HIS A 114 13.81 6.94 1.02
#